data_AF-A0A3C1B876-F1
#
_entry.id   AF-A0A3C1B876-F1
#
_cell.length_a   1.000
_cell.length_b   1.000
_cell.length_c   1.000
_cell.angle_alpha   90.00
_cell.angle_beta   90.00
_cell.angle_gamma   90.00
#
_symmetry.space_group_name_H-M   'P 1'
#
loop_
_entity.id
_entity.type
_entity.pdbx_description
1 polymer ?
#
loop_
_entity_poly.entity_id
_entity_poly.type
_entity_poly.pdbx_seq_one_letter_code
_entity_poly.pdbx_strand_id
1 'polypeptide(L)' 'SLKDAVLRGSACASIVVSKVGCAPAMPSTEQLEDFLQTHPGPVEI' A
#
# COMPACT_ATOMS: atom_id res chain seq x y z
N SER A 1 -0.87 3.79 14.74
CA SER A 1 -0.50 5.21 14.88
C SER A 1 -0.91 5.99 13.62
N LEU A 2 -0.82 7.32 13.61
CA LEU A 2 -1.03 8.10 12.37
C LEU A 2 -0.03 7.67 11.27
N LYS A 3 1.23 7.43 11.65
CA LYS A 3 2.28 6.97 10.73
C LYS A 3 1.87 5.65 10.04
N ASP A 4 1.35 4.69 10.79
CA ASP A 4 0.90 3.40 10.23
C ASP A 4 -0.31 3.58 9.30
N ALA A 5 -1.24 4.48 9.65
CA ALA A 5 -2.41 4.76 8.82
C ALA A 5 -2.00 5.39 7.47
N VAL A 6 -1.05 6.33 7.50
CA VAL A 6 -0.49 6.96 6.30
C VAL A 6 0.23 5.93 5.44
N LEU A 7 1.11 5.12 6.03
CA LEU A 7 1.87 4.09 5.31
C LEU A 7 0.95 3.10 4.59
N ARG A 8 -0.08 2.60 5.29
CA ARG A 8 -1.06 1.66 4.71
C ARG A 8 -1.90 2.32 3.61
N GLY A 9 -2.34 3.56 3.80
CA GLY A 9 -3.10 4.30 2.79
C GLY A 9 -2.30 4.53 1.50
N SER A 10 -1.04 4.93 1.63
CA SER A 10 -0.12 5.11 0.50
C SER A 10 0.15 3.80 -0.25
N ALA A 11 0.33 2.69 0.47
CA ALA A 11 0.48 1.37 -0.14
C ALA A 11 -0.77 0.95 -0.91
N CYS A 12 -1.96 1.10 -0.33
CA CYS A 12 -3.23 0.81 -1.02
C CYS A 12 -3.38 1.64 -2.31
N ALA A 13 -3.11 2.94 -2.26
CA ALA A 13 -3.19 3.81 -3.44
C ALA A 13 -2.21 3.36 -4.54
N SER A 14 -0.97 3.04 -4.17
CA SER A 14 0.07 2.58 -5.10
C SER A 14 -0.31 1.28 -5.80
N ILE A 15 -0.88 0.31 -5.07
CA ILE A 15 -1.35 -0.96 -5.63
C ILE A 15 -2.47 -0.74 -6.66
N VAL A 16 -3.40 0.17 -6.37
CA VAL A 16 -4.58 0.41 -7.21
C VAL A 16 -4.21 1.09 -8.53
N VAL A 17 -3.40 2.15 -8.49
CA VAL A 17 -3.00 2.90 -9.70
C VAL A 17 -2.03 2.14 -10.59
N SER A 18 -1.30 1.16 -10.04
CA SER A 18 -0.38 0.31 -10.80
C SER A 18 -1.09 -0.74 -11.67
N LYS A 19 -2.40 -0.97 -11.46
CA LYS A 19 -3.18 -1.94 -12.23
C LYS A 19 -3.92 -1.24 -13.37
N VAL A 20 -3.86 -1.84 -14.57
CA VAL A 20 -4.58 -1.34 -15.75
C VAL A 20 -6.08 -1.27 -15.44
N GLY A 21 -6.69 -0.11 -15.65
CA GLY A 21 -8.11 0.13 -15.40
C GLY A 21 -8.47 0.64 -14.00
N CYS A 22 -7.49 0.94 -13.13
CA CYS A 22 -7.61 1.64 -11.83
C CYS A 22 -8.66 1.14 -10.80
N ALA A 23 -9.48 0.13 -11.10
CA ALA A 23 -10.60 -0.28 -10.25
C ALA A 23 -11.05 -1.68 -10.70
N PRO A 24 -11.35 -2.63 -9.80
CA PRO A 24 -12.44 -2.40 -8.85
C PRO A 24 -12.26 -3.02 -7.45
N ALA A 25 -11.12 -3.65 -7.14
CA ALA A 25 -10.93 -4.33 -5.87
C ALA A 25 -9.86 -3.61 -5.04
N MET A 26 -10.31 -2.98 -3.96
CA MET A 26 -9.44 -2.62 -2.83
C MET A 26 -8.55 -3.84 -2.51
N PRO A 27 -7.23 -3.67 -2.31
CA PRO A 27 -6.35 -4.80 -1.99
C PRO A 27 -6.81 -5.51 -0.71
N SER A 28 -6.62 -6.83 -0.66
CA SER A 28 -6.82 -7.58 0.58
C SER A 28 -5.78 -7.20 1.63
N THR A 29 -6.03 -7.54 2.89
CA THR A 29 -5.05 -7.28 3.96
C THR A 29 -3.73 -8.02 3.72
N GLU A 30 -3.80 -9.25 3.21
CA GLU A 30 -2.63 -10.05 2.83
C GLU A 30 -1.79 -9.37 1.74
N GLN A 31 -2.44 -8.90 0.66
CA GLN A 31 -1.76 -8.18 -0.42
C GLN A 31 -1.08 -6.89 0.07
N LEU A 32 -1.70 -6.20 1.02
CA LEU A 32 -1.14 -5.02 1.64
C LEU A 32 0.10 -5.37 2.48
N GLU A 33 0.06 -6.44 3.27
CA GLU A 33 1.20 -6.88 4.07
C GLU A 33 2.38 -7.33 3.20
N ASP A 34 2.13 -8.12 2.16
CA ASP A 34 3.16 -8.53 1.19
C ASP A 34 3.83 -7.31 0.52
N PHE A 35 3.02 -6.31 0.15
CA PHE A 35 3.53 -5.08 -0.44
C PHE A 35 4.40 -4.30 0.55
N LEU A 36 4.00 -4.22 1.82
CA LEU A 36 4.79 -3.52 2.86
C LEU A 36 6.09 -4.25 3.21
N GLN A 37 6.13 -5.58 3.12
CA GLN A 37 7.36 -6.36 3.32
C GLN A 37 8.36 -6.16 2.18
N THR A 38 7.88 -6.05 0.95
CA THR A 38 8.73 -5.85 -0.23
C THR A 38 9.07 -4.39 -0.50
N HIS A 39 8.23 -3.46 -0.03
CA HIS A 39 8.39 -2.01 -0.16
C HIS A 39 8.29 -1.35 1.22
N PRO A 40 9.30 -1.51 2.08
CA PRO A 40 9.37 -0.76 3.33
C PRO A 40 9.36 0.72 2.96
N GLY A 41 8.36 1.45 3.46
CA GLY A 41 8.18 2.87 3.18
C GLY A 41 9.42 3.71 3.54
N PRO A 42 9.41 5.03 3.26
CA PRO A 42 10.56 5.88 3.48
C PRO A 42 11.12 5.72 4.90
N VAL A 43 12.38 5.27 4.96
CA VAL A 43 13.13 5.14 6.21
C VAL A 43 13.55 6.56 6.59
N GLU A 44 13.17 7.01 7.79
CA GLU A 44 13.71 8.28 8.33
C GLU A 44 15.24 8.13 8.44
N ILE A 45 15.94 8.91 7.62
CA ILE A 45 17.39 9.10 7.68
C ILE A 45 17.76 10.12 8.74
#